data_AF-A0A835RFQ1-F1
#
_entry.id   AF-A0A835RFQ1-F1
#
_cell.length_a   1.000
_cell.length_b   1.000
_cell.length_c   1.000
_cell.angle_alpha   90.00
_cell.angle_beta   90.00
_cell.angle_gamma   90.00
#
_symmetry.space_group_name_H-M   'P 1'
#
loop_
_entity.id
_entity.type
_entity.pdbx_description
1 polymer ?
#
loop_
_entity_poly.entity_id
_entity_poly.type
_entity_poly.pdbx_seq_one_letter_code
_entity_poly.pdbx_strand_id
1 'polypeptide(L)' 'MGRALHTNLNARFKCDALKLAMVKNQRLAEKLFNGNIYDCICRFEALEDQL' A
#
# COMPACT_ATOMS: atom_id res chain seq x y z
N MET A 1 4.16 -6.56 -3.32
CA MET A 1 5.27 -5.61 -3.01
C MET A 1 5.55 -4.66 -4.18
N GLY A 2 6.21 -5.04 -5.27
CA GLY A 2 6.65 -4.07 -6.30
C GLY A 2 5.57 -3.12 -6.85
N ARG A 3 4.43 -3.65 -7.32
CA ARG A 3 3.34 -2.81 -7.87
C ARG A 3 2.60 -2.01 -6.80
N ALA A 4 1.96 -2.69 -5.84
CA ALA A 4 1.13 -2.02 -4.84
C ALA A 4 1.90 -1.20 -3.79
N LEU A 5 3.19 -1.52 -3.53
CA LEU A 5 3.99 -0.87 -2.48
C LEU A 5 5.05 0.08 -3.03
N HIS A 6 5.89 -0.35 -3.98
CA HIS A 6 7.02 0.49 -4.42
C HIS A 6 6.57 1.61 -5.36
N THR A 7 5.57 1.34 -6.19
CA THR A 7 5.20 2.24 -7.30
C THR A 7 3.84 2.89 -7.10
N ASN A 8 2.88 2.21 -6.45
CA ASN A 8 1.50 2.68 -6.40
C ASN A 8 0.92 2.86 -4.99
N LEU A 9 1.73 2.79 -3.92
CA LEU A 9 1.21 2.89 -2.54
C LEU A 9 0.38 4.17 -2.34
N ASN A 10 0.83 5.28 -2.92
CA ASN A 10 0.18 6.59 -2.82
C ASN A 10 -0.46 7.05 -4.14
N ALA A 11 -0.50 6.20 -5.17
CA ALA A 11 -1.17 6.53 -6.43
C ALA A 11 -2.68 6.62 -6.19
N ARG A 12 -3.34 7.65 -6.71
CA ARG A 12 -4.80 7.79 -6.65
C ARG A 12 -5.43 7.32 -7.96
N PHE A 13 -6.48 6.52 -7.85
CA PHE A 13 -7.24 5.99 -8.97
C PHE A 13 -8.59 6.70 -9.07
N LYS A 14 -9.19 6.71 -10.27
CA LYS A 14 -10.54 7.26 -10.51
C LYS A 14 -11.66 6.27 -10.15
N CYS A 15 -11.33 5.22 -9.42
CA CYS A 15 -12.22 4.18 -8.94
C CYS A 15 -11.73 3.70 -7.59
N ASP A 16 -12.56 2.91 -6.91
CA ASP A 16 -12.15 2.19 -5.73
C ASP A 16 -10.88 1.37 -6.00
N ALA A 17 -9.93 1.44 -5.06
CA ALA A 17 -8.64 0.80 -5.21
C ALA A 17 -8.27 0.03 -3.94
N LEU A 18 -8.02 -1.27 -4.09
CA LEU A 18 -7.44 -2.10 -3.05
C LEU A 18 -5.95 -2.32 -3.31
N LYS A 19 -5.11 -1.77 -2.44
CA LYS A 19 -3.67 -1.98 -2.43
C LYS A 19 -3.33 -3.05 -1.40
N LEU A 20 -3.13 -4.28 -1.89
CA LEU A 20 -2.78 -5.44 -1.08
C LEU A 20 -1.34 -5.90 -1.37
N ALA A 21 -0.50 -5.97 -0.34
CA ALA A 21 0.86 -6.46 -0.48
C ALA A 21 1.46 -6.97 0.83
N MET A 22 2.18 -8.09 0.75
CA MET A 22 3.16 -8.48 1.76
C MET A 22 4.48 -7.75 1.55
N VAL A 23 5.08 -7.25 2.64
CA VAL A 23 6.41 -6.64 2.65
C VAL A 23 7.46 -7.74 2.68
N LYS A 24 8.39 -7.76 1.70
CA LYS A 24 9.44 -8.80 1.60
C LYS A 24 10.85 -8.26 1.84
N ASN A 25 10.97 -7.08 2.42
CA ASN A 25 12.24 -6.42 2.69
C ASN A 25 12.18 -5.73 4.05
N GLN A 26 13.06 -6.13 4.96
CA GLN A 26 13.10 -5.62 6.34
C GLN A 26 13.32 -4.10 6.38
N ARG A 27 14.29 -3.58 5.63
CA ARG A 27 14.57 -2.13 5.55
C ARG A 27 13.35 -1.32 5.11
N LEU A 28 12.55 -1.85 4.18
CA LEU A 28 11.33 -1.18 3.74
C LEU A 28 10.23 -1.23 4.80
N ALA A 29 10.08 -2.36 5.49
CA ALA A 29 9.12 -2.53 6.58
C ALA A 29 9.37 -1.51 7.70
N GLU A 30 10.63 -1.38 8.12
CA GLU A 30 11.06 -0.41 9.13
C GLU A 30 10.82 1.02 8.66
N LYS A 31 11.27 1.36 7.45
CA LYS A 31 11.21 2.74 6.95
C LYS A 31 9.79 3.25 6.73
N LEU A 32 8.89 2.42 6.22
CA LEU A 32 7.54 2.87 5.82
C LEU A 32 6.47 2.63 6.89
N PHE A 33 6.61 1.58 7.71
CA PHE A 33 5.57 1.15 8.64
C PHE A 33 6.09 0.97 10.06
N ASN A 34 7.40 1.15 10.28
CA ASN A 34 8.06 0.81 11.54
C ASN A 34 7.76 -0.64 11.97
N GLY A 35 7.64 -1.53 10.98
CA GLY A 35 7.19 -2.93 11.12
C GLY A 35 8.25 -3.94 10.68
N ASN A 36 7.81 -5.17 10.40
CA ASN A 36 8.67 -6.33 10.12
C ASN A 36 8.49 -6.88 8.70
N ILE A 37 9.49 -7.65 8.26
CA ILE A 37 9.34 -8.47 7.05
C ILE A 37 8.15 -9.44 7.21
N TYR A 38 7.43 -9.65 6.12
CA TYR A 38 6.20 -10.42 6.01
C TYR A 38 4.93 -9.78 6.58
N ASP A 39 5.02 -8.56 7.13
CA ASP A 39 3.81 -7.78 7.40
C ASP A 39 3.00 -7.56 6.12
N CYS A 40 1.68 -7.58 6.28
CA CYS A 40 0.73 -7.41 5.19
C CYS A 40 0.09 -6.03 5.26
N ILE A 41 0.00 -5.39 4.10
CA ILE A 41 -0.65 -4.10 3.91
C ILE A 41 -1.93 -4.34 3.16
N CYS A 42 -3.03 -3.91 3.76
CA CYS A 42 -4.36 -3.91 3.18
C CYS A 42 -4.89 -2.48 3.28
N ARG A 43 -4.80 -1.74 2.17
CA ARG A 43 -5.28 -0.35 2.09
C ARG A 43 -6.35 -0.27 1.03
N PHE A 44 -7.58 -0.05 1.47
CA PHE A 44 -8.70 0.27 0.60
C PHE A 44 -8.85 1.79 0.50
N GLU A 45 -8.96 2.29 -0.71
CA GLU A 45 -9.28 3.68 -1.02
C GLU A 45 -10.60 3.67 -1.77
N ALA A 46 -11.65 4.17 -1.13
CA ALA A 46 -12.91 4.43 -1.81
C ALA A 46 -12.77 5.65 -2.72
N LEU A 47 -13.56 5.70 -3.78
CA LEU A 47 -13.75 6.91 -4.55
C LEU A 47 -14.36 7.98 -3.62
N GLU A 48 -13.65 9.07 -3.37
CA GLU A 48 -14.25 10.26 -2.78
C GLU A 48 -15.17 10.89 -3.84
N ASP A 49 -16.46 10.57 -3.77
CA ASP A 49 -17.48 11.35 -4.46
C ASP A 49 -17.46 12.76 -3.84
N GLN A 50 -16.91 13.73 -4.59
CA GLN A 50 -17.10 15.14 -4.26
C GLN A 50 -18.58 15.48 -4.49
N LEU A 51 -19.38 15.37 -3.43
CA LEU A 51 -20.69 16.02 -3.30
C LEU A 51 -20.50 17.51 -3.02
#